data_AF-X1UZG8-F1
#
_entry.id   AF-X1UZG8-F1
#
_cell.length_a   1.000
_cell.length_b   1.000
_cell.length_c   1.000
_cell.angle_alpha   90.00
_cell.angle_beta   90.00
_cell.angle_gamma   90.00
#
_symmetry.space_group_name_H-M   'P 1'
#
loop_
_entity.id
_entity.type
_entity.pdbx_description
1 polymer ?
#
loop_
_entity_poly.entity_id
_entity_poly.type
_entity_poly.pdbx_seq_one_letter_code
_entity_poly.pdbx_strand_id
1 'polypeptide(L)' 'MEVPYSKEEIIEAIKSVIKENKFESAYIRPLLFYSYGNLGLVPKFSPVELTIGAWECGAYLGEKAE' A
#
# COMPACT_ATOMS: atom_id res chain seq x y z
N MET A 1 3.35 -15.01 6.03
CA MET A 1 3.93 -13.66 5.94
C MET A 1 3.98 -13.09 7.34
N GLU A 2 5.19 -12.89 7.87
CA GLU A 2 5.39 -12.18 9.14
C GLU A 2 5.63 -10.72 8.79
N VAL A 3 4.70 -9.84 9.18
CA VAL A 3 4.77 -8.41 8.86
C VAL A 3 5.68 -7.73 9.87
N PRO A 4 6.76 -7.05 9.45
CA PRO A 4 7.74 -6.46 10.36
C PRO A 4 7.33 -5.09 10.90
N TYR A 5 6.08 -4.68 10.68
CA TYR A 5 5.54 -3.37 11.07
C TYR A 5 4.28 -3.55 11.91
N SER A 6 4.13 -2.72 12.93
CA SER A 6 2.88 -2.57 13.68
C SER A 6 1.81 -1.90 12.84
N LYS A 7 0.55 -2.05 13.28
CA LYS A 7 -0.58 -1.37 12.66
C LYS A 7 -0.42 0.15 12.72
N GLU A 8 0.09 0.66 13.84
CA GLU A 8 0.29 2.08 14.10
C GLU A 8 1.34 2.66 13.15
N GLU A 9 2.47 1.98 12.93
CA GLU A 9 3.50 2.39 11.96
C GLU A 9 2.94 2.47 10.54
N ILE A 10 2.12 1.51 10.13
CA ILE A 10 1.50 1.50 8.79
C ILE A 10 0.53 2.68 8.65
N ILE A 11 -0.28 2.97 9.67
CA ILE A 11 -1.22 4.09 9.65
C ILE A 11 -0.46 5.42 9.54
N GLU A 12 0.60 5.60 10.32
CA GLU A 12 1.41 6.83 10.25
C GLU A 12 2.14 6.97 8.92
N ALA A 13 2.66 5.87 8.35
CA ALA A 13 3.26 5.88 7.01
C ALA A 13 2.23 6.29 5.93
N ILE A 14 1.00 5.78 6.00
CA ILE A 14 -0.09 6.16 5.09
C ILE A 14 -0.39 7.66 5.21
N LYS A 15 -0.54 8.18 6.43
CA LYS A 15 -0.79 9.61 6.67
C LYS A 15 0.33 10.49 6.11
N SER A 16 1.58 10.06 6.27
CA SER A 16 2.74 10.77 5.70
C SER A 16 2.67 10.83 4.18
N VAL A 17 2.34 9.72 3.49
CA VAL A 17 2.17 9.71 2.03
C VAL A 17 1.10 10.71 1.58
N ILE A 18 -0.06 10.75 2.25
CA ILE A 18 -1.13 11.70 1.93
C ILE A 18 -0.68 13.15 2.16
N LYS A 19 -0.04 13.41 3.29
CA LYS A 19 0.42 14.76 3.68
C LYS A 19 1.50 15.29 2.73
N GLU A 20 2.50 14.49 2.40
CA GLU A 20 3.62 14.89 1.54
C GLU A 20 3.17 15.17 0.10
N ASN A 21 2.20 14.40 -0.40
CA ASN A 21 1.61 14.62 -1.71
C ASN A 21 0.53 15.71 -1.73
N LYS A 22 0.17 16.28 -0.57
CA LYS A 22 -0.84 17.34 -0.41
C LYS A 22 -2.23 16.95 -0.94
N PHE A 23 -2.60 15.69 -0.82
CA PHE A 23 -3.94 15.24 -1.22
C PHE A 23 -4.99 15.65 -0.19
N GLU A 24 -6.08 16.27 -0.64
CA GLU A 24 -7.27 16.51 0.20
C GLU A 24 -8.16 15.26 0.29
N SER A 25 -8.26 14.52 -0.82
CA SER A 25 -8.96 13.25 -0.93
C SER A 25 -8.21 12.33 -1.88
N ALA A 26 -7.95 11.09 -1.47
CA ALA A 26 -7.22 10.13 -2.26
C ALA A 26 -7.68 8.70 -1.99
N TYR A 27 -7.56 7.88 -3.02
CA TYR A 27 -7.59 6.43 -2.86
C TYR A 27 -6.21 5.97 -2.36
N ILE A 28 -6.20 5.13 -1.31
CA ILE A 28 -4.98 4.63 -0.67
C ILE A 28 -4.85 3.13 -0.95
N ARG A 29 -3.67 2.71 -1.42
CA ARG A 29 -3.34 1.32 -1.72
C ARG A 29 -2.07 0.88 -1.00
N PRO A 30 -2.17 0.43 0.26
CA PRO A 30 -1.09 -0.30 0.91
C PRO A 30 -1.00 -1.72 0.33
N LEU A 31 0.20 -2.18 0.03
CA LEU A 31 0.49 -3.51 -0.52
C LEU A 31 1.64 -4.15 0.25
N LEU A 32 1.33 -5.24 0.96
CA LEU A 32 2.33 -6.13 1.55
C LEU A 32 2.62 -7.26 0.57
N PHE A 33 3.90 -7.53 0.32
CA PHE A 33 4.32 -8.58 -0.61
C PHE A 33 5.66 -9.19 -0.20
N TYR A 34 5.93 -10.39 -0.72
CA TYR A 34 7.25 -11.00 -0.65
C TYR A 34 8.16 -10.33 -1.69
N SER A 35 9.18 -9.61 -1.24
CA SER A 35 10.11 -8.90 -2.11
C SER A 35 11.21 -9.84 -2.65
N TYR A 36 12.20 -9.25 -3.33
CA TYR A 36 13.24 -10.02 -3.99
C TYR A 36 14.05 -10.85 -2.98
N GLY A 37 14.02 -12.16 -3.17
CA GLY A 37 14.72 -13.15 -2.35
C GLY A 37 15.00 -14.41 -3.14
N ASN A 38 14.42 -15.54 -2.76
CA ASN A 38 14.54 -16.78 -3.53
C ASN A 38 13.42 -16.94 -4.56
N LEU A 39 13.73 -17.55 -5.71
CA LEU A 39 12.77 -17.83 -6.80
C LEU A 39 12.00 -19.16 -6.62
N GLY A 40 12.04 -19.74 -5.43
CA GLY A 40 11.33 -20.97 -5.13
C GLY A 40 9.85 -20.73 -4.85
N LEU A 41 9.01 -21.76 -5.01
CA LEU A 41 7.58 -21.69 -4.66
C LEU A 41 7.35 -21.32 -3.19
N VAL A 42 8.24 -21.77 -2.31
CA VAL A 42 8.22 -21.40 -0.89
C VAL A 42 9.12 -20.17 -0.68
N PRO A 43 8.56 -19.02 -0.26
CA PRO A 43 9.29 -17.76 -0.13
C PRO A 43 10.07 -17.70 1.20
N LYS A 44 10.95 -18.69 1.44
CA LYS A 44 11.68 -18.82 2.71
C LYS A 44 12.70 -17.70 2.94
N PHE A 45 13.26 -17.15 1.86
CA PHE A 45 14.29 -16.12 1.90
C PHE A 45 13.84 -14.82 1.23
N SER A 46 12.55 -14.67 0.97
CA SER A 46 11.96 -13.44 0.46
C SER A 46 11.49 -12.57 1.62
N PRO A 47 12.05 -11.37 1.81
CA PRO A 47 11.58 -10.44 2.83
C PRO A 47 10.13 -10.03 2.61
N VAL A 48 9.48 -9.54 3.66
CA VAL A 48 8.15 -8.96 3.58
C VAL A 48 8.32 -7.45 3.53
N GLU A 49 7.88 -6.83 2.44
CA GLU A 49 7.94 -5.38 2.25
C GLU A 49 6.55 -4.78 2.10
N LEU A 50 6.44 -3.51 2.49
CA LEU A 50 5.24 -2.69 2.34
C LEU A 50 5.53 -1.57 1.34
N THR A 51 4.66 -1.43 0.34
CA THR A 51 4.56 -0.21 -0.49
C THR A 51 3.22 0.45 -0.23
N ILE A 52 3.19 1.78 -0.20
CA ILE A 52 1.97 2.57 -0.08
C ILE A 52 1.87 3.48 -1.30
N GLY A 53 0.89 3.20 -2.16
CA GLY A 53 0.50 4.11 -3.23
C GLY A 53 -0.71 4.93 -2.84
N ALA A 54 -0.78 6.18 -3.30
CA ALA A 54 -1.97 7.01 -3.19
C ALA A 54 -2.13 7.89 -4.44
N TRP A 55 -3.38 8.16 -4.83
CA TRP A 55 -3.72 9.06 -5.92
C TRP A 55 -5.12 9.60 -5.75
N GLU A 56 -5.39 10.78 -6.32
CA GLU A 56 -6.73 11.34 -6.40
C GLU A 56 -7.60 10.44 -7.28
N CYS A 57 -8.70 9.95 -6.72
CA CYS A 57 -9.62 9.09 -7.43
C CYS A 57 -10.93 9.84 -7.65
N GLY A 58 -11.28 10.07 -8.91
CA GLY A 58 -12.64 10.49 -9.27
C GLY A 58 -13.66 9.37 -9.02
N ALA A 59 -14.89 9.53 -9.53
CA ALA A 59 -15.92 8.50 -9.41
C ALA A 59 -15.43 7.15 -9.97
N TYR A 60 -15.46 6.10 -9.16
CA TYR A 60 -14.92 4.78 -9.49
C TYR A 60 -15.56 4.15 -10.73
N LEU A 61 -16.86 4.41 -10.96
CA LEU A 61 -17.61 3.98 -12.14
C LEU A 61 -17.92 5.14 -13.11
N GLY A 62 -17.40 6.34 -12.87
CA GLY A 62 -17.76 7.55 -13.60
C GLY A 62 -19.22 7.98 -13.39
N GLU A 63 -19.74 8.80 -14.30
CA GLU A 63 -21.14 9.28 -14.32
C GLU A 63 -22.17 8.20 -14.66
N LYS A 64 -21.74 6.97 -14.95
CA LYS A 64 -22.60 5.86 -15.44
C LYS A 64 -23.03 4.88 -14.35
N ALA A 65 -23.05 5.30 -13.10
CA ALA A 65 -23.76 4.54 -12.06
C ALA A 65 -25.26 4.85 -12.16
N GLU A 66 -25.93 4.24 -13.15
CA GLU A 66 -27.40 4.10 -13.20
C GLU A 66 -27.82 2.74 -12.62
#